data_AF-A0A6A3X631-F1
#
_entry.id   AF-A0A6A3X631-F1
#
_cell.length_a   1.000
_cell.length_b   1.000
_cell.length_c   1.000
_cell.angle_alpha   90.00
_cell.angle_beta   90.00
_cell.angle_gamma   90.00
#
_symmetry.space_group_name_H-M   'P 1'
#
loop_
_entity.id
_entity.type
_entity.pdbx_description
1 polymer ?
#
loop_
_entity_poly.entity_id
_entity_poly.type
_entity_poly.pdbx_seq_one_letter_code
_entity_poly.pdbx_strand_id
1 'polypeptide(L)'
;MKLIVDNCWQNKVRKDGSWSGKIQNPGKKFFLELAADAVKAVNLQKDKNGMSYARKAMIRCGLSLGIDGTWSVTQLYPHLQEIVKKHRSHFDGEPVDIVASG
;
A
#
# COMPACT_ATOMS: atom_id res chain seq x y z
N MET A 1 1.79 -29.40 7.46
CA MET A 1 0.90 -28.82 6.43
C MET A 1 0.51 -29.93 5.47
N LYS A 2 -0.78 -30.29 5.36
CA LYS A 2 -1.24 -31.40 4.49
C LYS A 2 -1.79 -30.84 3.17
N LEU A 3 -1.51 -31.56 2.10
CA LEU A 3 -1.69 -31.21 0.70
C LEU A 3 -2.94 -31.98 0.13
N ILE A 4 -3.81 -31.40 -0.74
CA ILE A 4 -5.24 -31.81 -1.00
C ILE A 4 -5.84 -31.61 -2.45
N VAL A 5 -6.14 -32.70 -3.21
CA VAL A 5 -6.92 -33.06 -4.45
C VAL A 5 -6.80 -34.62 -4.68
N ASP A 6 -7.87 -35.37 -5.02
CA ASP A 6 -8.43 -36.63 -4.42
C ASP A 6 -9.33 -36.31 -3.20
N ASN A 7 -9.24 -35.07 -2.70
CA ASN A 7 -9.49 -34.70 -1.31
C ASN A 7 -8.54 -35.37 -0.25
N CYS A 8 -7.59 -36.23 -0.66
CA CYS A 8 -6.19 -36.33 -0.10
C CYS A 8 -5.22 -35.62 -1.08
N TRP A 9 -3.87 -35.65 -1.05
CA TRP A 9 -3.05 -35.37 -2.28
C TRP A 9 -2.24 -36.56 -2.71
N GLN A 10 -1.85 -36.51 -3.98
CA GLN A 10 -0.77 -37.31 -4.49
C GLN A 10 0.46 -36.44 -4.73
N ASN A 11 1.42 -36.58 -3.81
CA ASN A 11 2.80 -36.13 -3.96
C ASN A 11 3.69 -37.32 -4.37
N LYS A 12 3.17 -38.19 -5.25
CA LYS A 12 3.90 -39.38 -5.71
C LYS A 12 4.95 -38.95 -6.71
N VAL A 13 6.22 -39.18 -6.36
CA VAL A 13 7.35 -39.15 -7.28
C VAL A 13 7.01 -40.03 -8.48
N ARG A 14 7.15 -39.49 -9.70
CA ARG A 14 7.00 -40.29 -10.92
C ARG A 14 8.06 -41.39 -10.94
N LYS A 15 7.82 -42.48 -11.69
CA LYS A 15 8.74 -43.64 -11.75
C LYS A 15 10.16 -43.31 -12.22
N ASP A 16 10.37 -42.14 -12.84
CA ASP A 16 11.63 -41.59 -13.34
C ASP A 16 12.31 -40.60 -12.35
N GLY A 17 11.72 -40.35 -11.17
CA GLY A 17 12.20 -39.33 -10.23
C GLY A 17 11.80 -37.88 -10.56
N SER A 18 11.17 -37.62 -11.70
CA SER A 18 10.90 -36.25 -12.14
C SER A 18 9.67 -35.63 -11.46
N TRP A 19 9.76 -34.34 -11.14
CA TRP A 19 8.65 -33.57 -10.59
C TRP A 19 7.86 -32.88 -11.70
N SER A 20 6.55 -32.72 -11.50
CA SER A 20 5.73 -31.87 -12.36
C SER A 20 5.73 -30.45 -11.79
N GLY A 21 6.21 -29.46 -12.54
CA GLY A 21 6.11 -28.03 -12.17
C GLY A 21 4.68 -27.46 -12.11
N LYS A 22 3.66 -28.33 -12.03
CA LYS A 22 2.26 -27.93 -11.88
C LYS A 22 1.98 -27.70 -10.40
N ILE A 23 2.18 -26.46 -9.95
CA ILE A 23 1.56 -25.97 -8.72
C ILE A 23 0.06 -26.29 -8.82
N GLN A 24 -0.46 -27.10 -7.89
CA GLN A 24 -1.89 -27.34 -7.81
C GLN A 24 -2.57 -26.04 -7.42
N ASN A 25 -3.54 -25.61 -8.23
CA ASN A 25 -4.32 -24.41 -8.00
C ASN A 25 -5.09 -24.56 -6.67
N PRO A 26 -4.73 -23.82 -5.61
CA PRO A 26 -5.34 -23.96 -4.29
C PRO A 26 -6.74 -23.30 -4.20
N GLY A 27 -7.26 -22.82 -5.33
CA GLY A 27 -8.56 -22.16 -5.43
C GLY A 27 -8.53 -20.70 -5.02
N LYS A 28 -9.59 -19.97 -5.40
CA LYS A 28 -9.71 -18.51 -5.18
C LYS A 28 -9.55 -18.12 -3.70
N LYS A 29 -10.08 -18.93 -2.77
CA LYS A 29 -10.02 -18.68 -1.33
C LYS A 29 -8.58 -18.50 -0.84
N PHE A 30 -7.69 -19.44 -1.16
CA PHE A 30 -6.28 -19.40 -0.73
C PHE A 30 -5.56 -18.13 -1.19
N PHE A 31 -5.75 -17.73 -2.46
CA PHE A 31 -5.10 -16.52 -2.98
C PHE A 31 -5.65 -15.24 -2.33
N LEU A 32 -6.94 -15.20 -2.00
CA LEU A 32 -7.53 -14.07 -1.26
C LEU A 32 -7.03 -14.00 0.18
N GLU A 33 -6.91 -15.14 0.87
CA GLU A 33 -6.33 -15.23 2.22
C GLU A 33 -4.85 -14.80 2.20
N LEU A 34 -4.06 -15.34 1.26
CA LEU A 34 -2.65 -14.96 1.07
C LEU A 34 -2.49 -13.47 0.75
N ALA A 35 -3.33 -12.89 -0.11
CA ALA A 35 -3.30 -11.46 -0.41
C ALA A 35 -3.68 -10.61 0.81
N ALA A 36 -4.69 -11.01 1.58
CA ALA A 36 -5.09 -10.33 2.80
C ALA A 36 -3.97 -10.38 3.86
N ASP A 37 -3.30 -11.51 4.03
CA ASP A 37 -2.20 -11.66 4.98
C ASP A 37 -0.93 -10.93 4.54
N ALA A 38 -0.64 -10.87 3.23
CA ALA A 38 0.42 -10.02 2.69
C ALA A 38 0.15 -8.53 2.96
N VAL A 39 -1.09 -8.06 2.75
CA VAL A 39 -1.48 -6.67 3.05
C VAL A 39 -1.39 -6.37 4.56
N LYS A 40 -1.85 -7.30 5.42
CA LYS A 40 -1.66 -7.17 6.88
C LYS A 40 -0.18 -7.05 7.25
N ALA A 41 0.67 -7.93 6.70
CA ALA A 41 2.10 -7.93 6.97
C ALA A 41 2.76 -6.60 6.56
N VAL A 42 2.45 -6.08 5.37
CA VAL A 42 2.95 -4.76 4.90
C VAL A 42 2.45 -3.62 5.79
N ASN A 43 1.16 -3.62 6.19
CA ASN A 43 0.61 -2.59 7.07
C ASN A 43 1.21 -2.62 8.49
N LEU A 44 1.68 -3.78 8.94
CA LEU A 44 2.40 -3.95 10.21
C LEU A 44 3.87 -3.53 10.15
N GLN A 45 4.46 -3.37 8.95
CA GLN A 45 5.85 -2.92 8.82
C GLN A 45 6.00 -1.49 9.34
N LYS A 46 6.96 -1.32 10.26
CA LYS A 46 7.28 -0.07 10.93
C LYS A 46 8.75 0.25 10.77
N ASP A 47 9.07 1.54 10.81
CA ASP A 47 10.45 1.98 10.92
C ASP A 47 11.01 1.79 12.35
N LYS A 48 12.30 2.12 12.52
CA LYS A 48 13.00 2.10 13.81
C LYS A 48 12.38 2.98 14.91
N ASN A 49 11.46 3.89 14.57
CA ASN A 49 10.75 4.76 15.50
C ASN A 49 9.31 4.27 15.78
N GLY A 50 8.93 3.08 15.29
CA GLY A 50 7.60 2.49 15.48
C GLY A 50 6.50 3.05 14.55
N MET A 51 6.83 3.94 13.61
CA MET A 51 5.88 4.49 12.64
C MET A 51 5.70 3.53 11.46
N SER A 52 4.45 3.19 11.10
CA SER A 52 4.20 2.35 9.92
C SER A 52 4.58 3.08 8.63
N TYR A 53 5.10 2.34 7.65
CA TYR A 53 5.47 2.93 6.36
C TYR A 53 4.27 3.56 5.64
N ALA A 54 3.08 2.96 5.76
CA ALA A 54 1.84 3.53 5.28
C ALA A 54 1.54 4.91 5.91
N ARG A 55 1.58 5.03 7.25
CA ARG A 55 1.38 6.33 7.92
C ARG A 55 2.44 7.34 7.50
N LYS A 56 3.71 6.94 7.39
CA LYS A 56 4.79 7.81 6.92
C LYS A 56 4.52 8.34 5.51
N ALA A 57 4.10 7.48 4.58
CA ALA A 57 3.75 7.89 3.23
C ALA A 57 2.54 8.85 3.21
N MET A 58 1.49 8.56 3.98
CA MET A 58 0.33 9.46 4.09
C MET A 58 0.71 10.86 4.59
N ILE A 59 1.56 10.95 5.63
CA ILE A 59 2.13 12.21 6.11
C ILE A 59 2.91 12.91 4.99
N ARG A 60 3.85 12.21 4.35
CA ARG A 60 4.68 12.77 3.27
C ARG A 60 3.90 13.18 2.02
N CYS A 61 2.68 12.69 1.83
CA CYS A 61 1.77 13.09 0.75
C CYS A 61 0.67 14.07 1.20
N GLY A 62 0.68 14.55 2.45
CA GLY A 62 -0.28 15.53 2.98
C GLY A 62 -1.65 14.96 3.34
N LEU A 63 -1.82 13.64 3.30
CA LEU A 63 -3.05 12.90 3.60
C LEU A 63 -3.22 12.57 5.10
N SER A 64 -2.34 13.09 5.95
CA SER A 64 -2.38 12.89 7.40
C SER A 64 -1.66 14.02 8.14
N LEU A 65 -1.85 14.07 9.46
CA LEU A 65 -1.17 14.98 10.37
C LEU A 65 0.21 14.44 10.76
N GLY A 66 1.12 15.36 11.07
CA GLY A 66 2.48 15.10 11.51
C GLY A 66 2.59 14.29 12.81
N ILE A 67 3.83 14.12 13.28
CA ILE A 67 4.11 13.39 14.55
C ILE A 67 3.59 14.18 15.75
N ASP A 68 3.67 15.51 15.66
CA ASP A 68 3.16 16.53 16.57
C ASP A 68 1.64 16.78 16.46
N GLY A 69 0.97 16.13 15.50
CA GLY A 69 -0.46 16.33 15.23
C GLY A 69 -0.78 17.60 14.43
N THR A 70 0.21 18.33 13.90
CA THR A 70 -0.04 19.50 13.04
C THR A 70 0.02 19.14 11.55
N TRP A 71 -0.55 19.98 10.69
CA TRP A 71 -0.34 19.89 9.25
C TRP A 71 0.60 21.01 8.81
N SER A 72 1.63 20.68 8.04
CA SER A 72 2.60 21.65 7.50
C SER A 72 3.14 21.20 6.14
N VAL A 73 3.45 22.16 5.27
CA VAL A 73 4.13 21.90 3.99
C VAL A 73 5.49 21.20 4.20
N THR A 74 6.21 21.52 5.28
CA THR A 74 7.53 20.91 5.59
C THR A 74 7.46 19.40 5.84
N GLN A 75 6.27 18.87 6.15
CA GLN A 75 6.07 17.44 6.32
C GLN A 75 6.04 16.70 4.98
N LEU A 76 5.77 17.37 3.85
CA LEU A 76 5.61 16.71 2.55
C LEU A 76 6.95 16.17 1.98
N TYR A 77 6.90 15.34 0.94
CA TYR A 77 8.09 15.04 0.14
C TYR A 77 8.64 16.29 -0.56
N PRO A 78 9.97 16.42 -0.76
CA PRO A 78 10.58 17.64 -1.32
C PRO A 78 9.95 18.12 -2.63
N HIS A 79 9.68 17.22 -3.57
CA HIS A 79 9.05 17.56 -4.85
C HIS A 79 7.63 18.15 -4.70
N LEU A 80 6.87 17.75 -3.68
CA LEU A 80 5.57 18.35 -3.37
C LEU A 80 5.74 19.73 -2.75
N GLN A 81 6.77 19.95 -1.92
CA GLN A 81 7.10 21.27 -1.38
C GLN A 81 7.49 22.25 -2.50
N GLU A 82 8.21 21.77 -3.52
CA GLU A 82 8.55 22.56 -4.71
C GLU A 82 7.32 22.92 -5.55
N ILE A 83 6.37 22.00 -5.73
CA ILE A 83 5.09 22.28 -6.41
C ILE A 83 4.29 23.33 -5.62
N VAL A 84 4.15 23.18 -4.30
CA VAL A 84 3.48 24.15 -3.42
C VAL A 84 4.17 25.51 -3.46
N LYS A 85 5.50 25.56 -3.50
CA LYS A 85 6.27 26.81 -3.65
C LYS A 85 6.04 27.48 -5.00
N LYS A 86 5.97 26.70 -6.09
CA LYS A 86 5.76 27.20 -7.46
C LYS A 86 4.34 27.70 -7.69
N HIS A 87 3.34 27.07 -7.08
CA HIS A 87 1.92 27.37 -7.25
C HIS A 87 1.28 27.88 -5.95
N ARG A 88 2.02 28.74 -5.22
CA ARG A 88 1.66 29.14 -3.86
C ARG A 88 0.30 29.83 -3.76
N SER A 89 0.00 30.73 -4.69
CA SER A 89 -1.31 31.34 -4.91
C SER A 89 -2.44 30.33 -4.93
N HIS A 90 -2.34 29.36 -5.84
CA HIS A 90 -3.36 28.33 -6.04
C HIS A 90 -3.47 27.36 -4.86
N PHE A 91 -2.38 27.19 -4.10
CA PHE A 91 -2.33 26.35 -2.92
C PHE A 91 -2.98 27.01 -1.69
N ASP A 92 -2.72 28.30 -1.45
CA ASP A 92 -3.33 29.06 -0.35
C ASP A 92 -4.80 29.42 -0.65
N GLY A 93 -5.20 29.36 -1.92
CA GLY A 93 -6.55 29.60 -2.40
C GLY A 93 -6.70 31.02 -2.94
N GLU A 94 -6.56 31.18 -4.25
CA GLU A 94 -6.89 32.45 -4.91
C GLU A 94 -8.40 32.73 -4.77
N PRO A 95 -8.81 33.96 -4.44
CA PRO A 95 -10.20 34.38 -4.53
C PRO A 95 -10.69 34.17 -5.96
N VAL A 96 -11.76 33.38 -6.15
CA VAL A 96 -12.45 33.34 -7.44
C VAL A 96 -13.16 34.67 -7.59
N ASP A 97 -12.75 35.48 -8.56
CA ASP A 97 -13.48 36.68 -8.96
C ASP A 97 -14.88 36.29 -9.41
N ILE A 98 -15.86 36.43 -8.50
CA ILE A 98 -17.27 36.24 -8.80
C ILE A 98 -17.71 37.45 -9.61
N VAL A 99 -17.45 37.42 -10.92
CA VAL A 99 -18.01 38.39 -11.86
C VAL A 99 -19.52 38.12 -11.88
N ALA A 100 -20.24 38.84 -11.03
CA ALA A 100 -21.69 38.82 -11.01
C ALA A 100 -22.18 39.38 -12.35
N SER A 101 -22.56 38.48 -13.26
CA SER A 101 -23.21 38.82 -14.51
C SER A 101 -24.58 39.42 -14.20
N GLY A 102 -24.63 40.76 -14.19
CA GLY A 102 -25.87 41.55 -14.14
C GLY A 102 -26.58 41.63 -15.48
#